data_AF-A0A2X2BYK6-F1
#
_entry.id   AF-A0A2X2BYK6-F1
#
_cell.length_a   1.000
_cell.length_b   1.000
_cell.length_c   1.000
_cell.angle_alpha   90.00
_cell.angle_beta   90.00
_cell.angle_gamma   90.00
#
_symmetry.space_group_name_H-M   'P 1'
#
loop_
_entity.id
_entity.type
_entity.pdbx_description
1 polymer ?
#
loop_
_entity_poly.entity_id
_entity_poly.type
_entity_poly.pdbx_seq_one_letter_code
_entity_poly.pdbx_strand_id
1 'polypeptide(L)'
;MTNHYPGFNVYASSGALKFELATNRSGEPVISVDGANKSGDGYDWGHKLTFQVTPRETTLFMCAVTGLVPEFEARNHGEDRSKSLLLQNQPERGVLLLRMQAPGRSIIVPITPDKAFELGCLAMRVLSSQVGLDPATCFSMLRMTAARLYQQKS
;
A
#
# COMPACT_ATOMS: atom_id res chain seq x y z
N MET A 1 10.43 24.10 -3.94
CA MET A 1 9.84 23.80 -2.61
C MET A 1 9.60 22.29 -2.53
N THR A 2 10.42 21.55 -1.80
CA THR A 2 10.23 20.11 -1.59
C THR A 2 9.00 19.89 -0.74
N ASN A 3 7.87 19.58 -1.37
CA ASN A 3 6.60 19.34 -0.71
C ASN A 3 6.71 18.06 0.14
N HIS A 4 7.08 18.23 1.41
CA HIS A 4 7.28 17.16 2.38
C HIS A 4 5.90 16.63 2.77
N TYR A 5 5.48 15.52 2.14
CA TYR A 5 4.33 14.76 2.59
C TYR A 5 4.86 13.74 3.61
N PRO A 6 4.67 13.95 4.92
CA PRO A 6 5.34 13.17 5.97
C PRO A 6 4.86 11.71 6.07
N GLY A 7 3.92 11.32 5.21
CA GLY A 7 3.17 10.08 5.36
C GLY A 7 2.01 10.23 6.34
N PHE A 8 1.31 9.13 6.59
CA PHE A 8 0.18 9.08 7.52
C PHE A 8 0.13 7.74 8.24
N ASN A 9 -0.52 7.73 9.40
CA ASN A 9 -0.72 6.51 10.19
C ASN A 9 -2.17 6.03 10.11
N VAL A 10 -2.35 4.72 10.23
CA VAL A 10 -3.64 4.05 10.43
C VAL A 10 -3.54 3.24 11.70
N TYR A 11 -4.48 3.42 12.62
CA TYR A 11 -4.49 2.74 13.92
C TYR A 11 -5.72 1.84 14.03
N ALA A 12 -5.50 0.59 14.44
CA ALA A 12 -6.55 -0.38 14.72
C ALA A 12 -6.27 -1.08 16.06
N SER A 13 -7.22 -1.89 16.53
CA SER A 13 -7.13 -2.57 17.82
C SER A 13 -5.94 -3.52 17.94
N SER A 14 -5.60 -4.25 16.87
CA SER A 14 -4.52 -5.26 16.85
C SER A 14 -3.19 -4.77 16.28
N GLY A 15 -3.18 -3.63 15.59
CA GLY A 15 -1.98 -3.15 14.92
C GLY A 15 -2.13 -1.75 14.35
N ALA A 16 -1.01 -1.22 13.85
CA ALA A 16 -0.92 0.08 13.21
C ALA A 16 -0.12 -0.03 11.92
N LEU A 17 -0.38 0.89 11.00
CA LEU A 17 0.36 1.08 9.77
C LEU A 17 0.88 2.52 9.68
N LYS A 18 2.04 2.69 9.07
CA LYS A 18 2.54 3.98 8.59
C LYS A 18 2.82 3.86 7.10
N PHE A 19 2.23 4.75 6.32
CA PHE A 19 2.50 4.87 4.89
C PHE A 19 3.30 6.14 4.62
N GLU A 20 4.36 6.04 3.85
CA GLU A 20 5.19 7.19 3.50
C GLU A 20 5.78 7.09 2.10
N LEU A 21 6.09 8.25 1.51
CA LEU A 21 6.93 8.33 0.33
C LEU A 21 8.36 8.01 0.75
N ALA A 22 8.97 7.04 0.09
CA ALA A 22 10.36 6.67 0.30
C ALA A 22 11.10 6.54 -1.03
N THR A 23 12.39 6.27 -0.93
CA THR A 23 13.24 5.95 -2.07
C THR A 23 13.81 4.56 -1.89
N ASN A 24 13.75 3.73 -2.92
CA ASN A 24 14.35 2.39 -2.88
C ASN A 24 15.89 2.48 -3.06
N ARG A 25 16.59 1.34 -2.99
CA ARG A 25 18.06 1.28 -3.16
C ARG A 25 18.55 1.81 -4.52
N SER A 26 17.69 1.81 -5.53
CA SER A 26 17.98 2.28 -6.89
C SER A 26 17.68 3.77 -7.09
N GLY A 27 17.24 4.49 -6.06
CA GLY A 27 16.89 5.90 -6.17
C GLY A 27 15.46 6.16 -6.69
N GLU A 28 14.64 5.13 -6.86
CA GLU A 28 13.28 5.27 -7.39
C GLU A 28 12.29 5.59 -6.26
N PRO A 29 11.30 6.48 -6.51
CA PRO A 29 10.23 6.75 -5.55
C PRO A 29 9.35 5.53 -5.38
N VAL A 30 9.06 5.18 -4.12
CA VAL A 30 8.23 4.03 -3.73
C VAL A 30 7.33 4.38 -2.56
N ILE A 31 6.28 3.58 -2.37
CA ILE A 31 5.47 3.60 -1.15
C ILE A 31 6.13 2.68 -0.15
N SER A 32 6.53 3.21 1.00
CA SER A 32 6.94 2.40 2.15
C SER A 32 5.76 2.21 3.09
N VAL A 33 5.59 0.98 3.57
CA VAL A 33 4.57 0.59 4.54
C VAL A 33 5.27 -0.06 5.72
N ASP A 34 5.17 0.57 6.88
CA ASP A 34 5.56 -0.03 8.15
C ASP A 34 4.32 -0.54 8.87
N GLY A 35 4.35 -1.77 9.36
CA GLY A 35 3.32 -2.32 10.24
C GLY A 35 3.88 -2.64 11.62
N ALA A 36 3.11 -2.34 12.66
CA ALA A 36 3.44 -2.67 14.05
C ALA A 36 2.25 -3.36 14.73
N ASN A 37 2.53 -4.35 15.56
CA ASN A 37 1.51 -4.98 16.40
C ASN A 37 1.20 -4.11 17.62
N LYS A 38 -0.01 -4.25 18.17
CA LYS A 38 -0.39 -3.64 19.44
C LYS A 38 0.56 -4.10 20.55
N SER A 39 0.99 -3.17 21.40
CA SER A 39 1.82 -3.47 22.58
C SER A 39 1.47 -2.49 23.70
N GLY A 40 0.90 -3.01 24.80
CA GLY A 40 0.33 -2.19 25.87
C GLY A 40 -0.66 -1.16 25.32
N ASP A 41 -0.51 0.11 25.72
CA ASP A 41 -1.34 1.21 25.24
C ASP A 41 -0.93 1.73 23.85
N GLY A 42 0.22 1.30 23.33
CA GLY A 42 0.80 1.76 22.06
C GLY A 42 0.92 0.65 21.02
N TYR A 43 1.95 0.78 20.17
CA TYR A 43 2.30 -0.18 19.13
C TYR A 43 3.82 -0.38 19.13
N ASP A 44 4.26 -1.60 18.89
CA ASP A 44 5.68 -1.96 18.90
C ASP A 44 6.35 -1.57 17.58
N TRP A 45 6.68 -0.29 17.43
CA TRP A 45 7.42 0.22 16.28
C TRP A 45 8.90 -0.19 16.28
N GLY A 46 9.44 -0.57 17.43
CA GLY A 46 10.83 -1.05 17.57
C GLY A 46 11.04 -2.37 16.82
N HIS A 47 10.02 -3.23 16.88
CA HIS A 47 9.90 -4.37 15.99
C HIS A 47 8.81 -4.07 14.97
N LYS A 48 8.98 -3.16 14.02
CA LYS A 48 8.02 -3.05 12.90
C LYS A 48 8.34 -4.06 11.78
N LEU A 49 7.37 -4.31 10.90
CA LEU A 49 7.61 -4.94 9.61
C LEU A 49 7.53 -3.88 8.51
N THR A 50 8.61 -3.68 7.77
CA THR A 50 8.68 -2.76 6.64
C THR A 50 8.54 -3.50 5.31
N PHE A 51 7.76 -2.92 4.40
CA PHE A 51 7.56 -3.37 3.03
C PHE A 51 7.59 -2.15 2.09
N GLN A 52 8.29 -2.26 0.96
CA GLN A 52 8.25 -1.23 -0.10
C GLN A 52 7.52 -1.77 -1.31
N VAL A 53 6.45 -1.09 -1.74
CA VAL A 53 5.76 -1.41 -2.98
C VAL A 53 6.68 -1.04 -4.14
N THR A 54 7.12 -2.02 -4.91
CA THR A 54 8.08 -1.78 -6.00
C THR A 54 7.42 -1.05 -7.17
N PRO A 55 8.20 -0.41 -8.06
CA PRO A 55 7.62 0.21 -9.26
C PRO A 55 6.81 -0.76 -10.13
N ARG A 56 7.21 -2.04 -10.18
CA ARG A 56 6.49 -3.09 -10.90
C ARG A 56 5.13 -3.44 -10.27
N GLU A 57 5.00 -3.23 -8.97
CA GLU A 57 3.79 -3.53 -8.19
C GLU A 57 2.86 -2.31 -8.05
N THR A 58 3.39 -1.10 -8.20
CA THR A 58 2.69 0.16 -7.90
C THR A 58 1.40 0.32 -8.70
N THR A 59 1.38 -0.09 -9.97
CA THR A 59 0.15 -0.03 -10.80
C THR A 59 -0.96 -0.92 -10.25
N LEU A 60 -0.67 -2.18 -9.93
CA LEU A 60 -1.68 -3.09 -9.38
C LEU A 60 -2.11 -2.67 -7.98
N PHE A 61 -1.17 -2.20 -7.17
CA PHE A 61 -1.45 -1.61 -5.87
C PHE A 61 -2.44 -0.44 -5.99
N MET A 62 -2.22 0.49 -6.93
CA MET A 62 -3.13 1.59 -7.19
C MET A 62 -4.51 1.11 -7.64
N CYS A 63 -4.58 0.07 -8.49
CA CYS A 63 -5.86 -0.54 -8.87
C CYS A 63 -6.62 -1.09 -7.65
N ALA A 64 -5.93 -1.72 -6.69
CA ALA A 64 -6.57 -2.27 -5.49
C ALA A 64 -7.04 -1.16 -4.55
N VAL A 65 -6.21 -0.13 -4.32
CA VAL A 65 -6.58 1.05 -3.51
C VAL A 65 -7.80 1.78 -4.08
N THR A 66 -7.95 1.80 -5.41
CA THR A 66 -9.09 2.46 -6.09
C THR A 66 -10.30 1.55 -6.29
N GLY A 67 -10.24 0.31 -5.81
CA GLY A 67 -11.33 -0.66 -5.96
C GLY A 67 -11.54 -1.14 -7.40
N LEU A 68 -10.58 -0.92 -8.31
CA LEU A 68 -10.64 -1.43 -9.69
C LEU A 68 -10.36 -2.93 -9.76
N VAL A 69 -9.68 -3.47 -8.75
CA VAL A 69 -9.46 -4.91 -8.55
C VAL A 69 -9.80 -5.29 -7.11
N PRO A 70 -10.22 -6.53 -6.84
CA PRO A 70 -10.62 -6.94 -5.49
C PRO A 70 -9.44 -6.89 -4.52
N GLU A 71 -8.23 -7.24 -4.98
CA GLU A 71 -7.06 -7.31 -4.13
C GLU A 71 -5.74 -7.07 -4.89
N PHE A 72 -4.72 -6.70 -4.12
CA PHE A 72 -3.32 -6.70 -4.50
C PHE A 72 -2.57 -7.64 -3.54
N GLU A 73 -1.75 -8.52 -4.08
CA GLU A 73 -0.88 -9.38 -3.30
C GLU A 73 0.56 -9.34 -3.84
N ALA A 74 1.50 -9.10 -2.94
CA ALA A 74 2.92 -9.22 -3.20
C ALA A 74 3.56 -10.17 -2.20
N ARG A 75 4.36 -11.12 -2.71
CA ARG A 75 5.04 -12.18 -1.94
C ARG A 75 6.52 -12.19 -2.26
N ASN A 76 7.29 -12.92 -1.46
CA ASN A 76 8.71 -13.16 -1.66
C ASN A 76 9.59 -11.91 -1.48
N HIS A 77 9.19 -11.01 -0.57
CA HIS A 77 9.92 -9.78 -0.22
C HIS A 77 10.83 -9.97 1.00
N GLY A 78 11.75 -9.03 1.19
CA GLY A 78 12.77 -9.07 2.24
C GLY A 78 13.97 -9.94 1.86
N GLU A 79 15.01 -9.92 2.71
CA GLU A 79 16.27 -10.62 2.47
C GLU A 79 16.07 -12.14 2.32
N ASP A 80 15.24 -12.72 3.18
CA ASP A 80 14.90 -14.16 3.15
C ASP A 80 13.69 -14.49 2.26
N ARG A 81 13.17 -13.52 1.50
CA ARG A 81 11.99 -13.69 0.61
C ARG A 81 10.78 -14.30 1.34
N SER A 82 10.60 -13.95 2.61
CA SER A 82 9.58 -14.52 3.49
C SER A 82 8.45 -13.54 3.83
N LYS A 83 8.55 -12.29 3.35
CA LYS A 83 7.55 -11.25 3.61
C LYS A 83 6.49 -11.22 2.51
N SER A 84 5.25 -10.95 2.92
CA SER A 84 4.13 -10.68 2.01
C SER A 84 3.30 -9.49 2.47
N LEU A 85 2.62 -8.87 1.50
CA LEU A 85 1.67 -7.79 1.66
C LEU A 85 0.41 -8.13 0.86
N LEU A 86 -0.73 -8.17 1.53
CA LEU A 86 -2.05 -8.32 0.92
C LEU A 86 -2.87 -7.06 1.23
N LEU A 87 -3.50 -6.52 0.20
CA LEU A 87 -4.44 -5.40 0.29
C LEU A 87 -5.74 -5.85 -0.37
N GLN A 88 -6.84 -5.87 0.38
CA GLN A 88 -8.11 -6.46 -0.08
C GLN A 88 -9.28 -5.53 0.20
N ASN A 89 -10.08 -5.26 -0.82
CA ASN A 89 -11.33 -4.51 -0.68
C ASN A 89 -12.38 -5.37 0.04
N GLN A 90 -12.93 -4.86 1.15
CA GLN A 90 -14.01 -5.49 1.92
C GLN A 90 -15.22 -4.55 1.97
N PRO A 91 -15.91 -4.35 0.84
CA PRO A 91 -17.02 -3.39 0.75
C PRO A 91 -18.15 -3.71 1.73
N GLU A 92 -18.37 -4.99 2.05
CA GLU A 92 -19.34 -5.44 3.05
C GLU A 92 -19.01 -4.99 4.48
N ARG A 93 -17.74 -4.62 4.74
CA ARG A 93 -17.26 -4.05 6.00
C ARG A 93 -16.92 -2.57 5.90
N GLY A 94 -17.04 -1.97 4.72
CA GLY A 94 -16.69 -0.58 4.45
C GLY A 94 -15.21 -0.24 4.65
N VAL A 95 -14.31 -1.20 4.48
CA VAL A 95 -12.86 -1.03 4.72
C VAL A 95 -12.01 -1.63 3.62
N LEU A 96 -10.79 -1.12 3.50
CA LEU A 96 -9.70 -1.74 2.75
C LEU A 96 -8.80 -2.48 3.74
N LEU A 97 -8.80 -3.81 3.74
CA LEU A 97 -8.00 -4.58 4.69
C LEU A 97 -6.57 -4.71 4.19
N LEU A 98 -5.58 -4.33 5.01
CA LEU A 98 -4.17 -4.61 4.75
C LEU A 98 -3.65 -5.65 5.73
N ARG A 99 -3.00 -6.69 5.18
CA ARG A 99 -2.30 -7.73 5.94
C ARG A 99 -0.83 -7.77 5.53
N MET A 100 0.06 -7.70 6.50
CA MET A 100 1.49 -7.96 6.33
C MET A 100 1.86 -9.25 7.05
N GLN A 101 2.66 -10.11 6.40
CA GLN A 101 3.11 -11.36 7.02
C GLN A 101 4.63 -11.52 6.88
N ALA A 102 5.21 -12.18 7.88
CA ALA A 102 6.56 -12.71 7.90
C ALA A 102 6.61 -13.90 8.89
N PRO A 103 7.71 -14.68 8.92
CA PRO A 103 7.84 -15.77 9.88
C PRO A 103 7.59 -15.29 11.31
N GLY A 104 6.63 -15.92 12.00
CA GLY A 104 6.26 -15.58 13.38
C GLY A 104 5.52 -14.25 13.56
N ARG A 105 5.16 -13.54 12.47
CA ARG A 105 4.52 -12.22 12.56
C ARG A 105 3.42 -12.03 11.52
N SER A 106 2.27 -11.56 11.99
CA SER A 106 1.14 -11.13 11.15
C SER A 106 0.60 -9.82 11.71
N ILE A 107 0.48 -8.81 10.85
CA ILE A 107 -0.13 -7.51 11.16
C ILE A 107 -1.33 -7.35 10.24
N ILE A 108 -2.52 -7.17 10.82
CA ILE A 108 -3.77 -7.00 10.08
C ILE A 108 -4.42 -5.70 10.56
N VAL A 109 -4.66 -4.78 9.62
CA VAL A 109 -5.22 -3.46 9.92
C VAL A 109 -6.28 -3.12 8.87
N PRO A 110 -7.55 -2.93 9.28
CA PRO A 110 -8.56 -2.34 8.41
C PRO A 110 -8.27 -0.85 8.20
N ILE A 111 -8.29 -0.42 6.95
CA ILE A 111 -8.09 0.97 6.56
C ILE A 111 -9.47 1.57 6.27
N THR A 112 -9.81 2.63 7.00
CA THR A 112 -11.07 3.37 6.84
C THR A 112 -11.10 4.17 5.54
N PRO A 113 -12.29 4.56 5.04
CA PRO A 113 -12.40 5.26 3.75
C PRO A 113 -11.57 6.57 3.64
N ASP A 114 -11.47 7.35 4.72
CA ASP A 114 -10.65 8.56 4.78
C ASP A 114 -9.15 8.25 4.62
N LYS A 115 -8.67 7.16 5.24
CA LYS A 115 -7.28 6.70 5.11
C LYS A 115 -7.01 6.00 3.79
N ALA A 116 -8.00 5.33 3.21
CA ALA A 116 -7.89 4.78 1.87
C ALA A 116 -7.77 5.91 0.82
N PHE A 117 -8.46 7.03 1.01
CA PHE A 117 -8.28 8.23 0.19
C PHE A 117 -6.85 8.79 0.29
N GLU A 118 -6.32 8.97 1.51
CA GLU A 118 -4.92 9.39 1.73
C GLU A 118 -3.93 8.43 1.04
N LEU A 119 -4.17 7.13 1.12
CA LEU A 119 -3.38 6.11 0.44
C LEU A 119 -3.44 6.26 -1.09
N GLY A 120 -4.62 6.53 -1.64
CA GLY A 120 -4.80 6.79 -3.07
C GLY A 120 -4.03 8.02 -3.55
N CYS A 121 -4.02 9.10 -2.78
CA CYS A 121 -3.22 10.29 -3.08
C CYS A 121 -1.72 9.98 -3.08
N LEU A 122 -1.23 9.25 -2.07
CA LEU A 122 0.18 8.86 -1.97
C LEU A 122 0.58 7.94 -3.14
N ALA A 123 -0.24 6.92 -3.42
CA ALA A 123 0.03 5.96 -4.48
C ALA A 123 0.02 6.62 -5.87
N MET A 124 -0.92 7.53 -6.14
CA MET A 124 -0.95 8.29 -7.40
C MET A 124 0.28 9.19 -7.54
N ARG A 125 0.74 9.83 -6.46
CA ARG A 125 1.96 10.64 -6.46
C ARG A 125 3.21 9.81 -6.79
N VAL A 126 3.31 8.61 -6.22
CA VAL A 126 4.41 7.68 -6.54
C VAL A 126 4.32 7.21 -7.98
N LEU A 127 3.15 6.75 -8.42
CA LEU A 127 2.93 6.23 -9.78
C LEU A 127 3.25 7.29 -10.84
N SER A 128 2.73 8.51 -10.68
CA SER A 128 3.00 9.63 -11.60
C SER A 128 4.48 9.97 -11.68
N SER A 129 5.18 9.95 -10.55
CA SER A 129 6.62 10.16 -10.52
C SER A 129 7.43 9.03 -11.18
N GLN A 130 6.97 7.78 -11.09
CA GLN A 130 7.64 6.63 -11.72
C GLN A 130 7.48 6.63 -13.24
N VAL A 131 6.31 7.05 -13.76
CA VAL A 131 6.02 7.00 -15.21
C VAL A 131 6.28 8.33 -15.93
N GLY A 132 6.46 9.43 -15.20
CA GLY A 132 6.72 10.76 -15.78
C GLY A 132 5.50 11.40 -16.44
N LEU A 133 4.29 11.07 -15.99
CA LEU A 133 3.02 11.64 -16.48
C LEU A 133 2.33 12.39 -15.34
N ASP A 134 1.45 13.34 -15.67
CA ASP A 134 0.63 14.00 -14.65
C ASP A 134 -0.39 13.01 -14.03
N PRO A 135 -0.84 13.22 -12.79
CA PRO A 135 -1.77 12.33 -12.10
C PRO A 135 -3.07 12.02 -12.87
N ALA A 136 -3.62 12.99 -13.62
CA ALA A 136 -4.89 12.79 -14.33
C ALA A 136 -4.69 11.88 -15.56
N THR A 137 -3.60 12.08 -16.30
CA THR A 137 -3.19 11.19 -17.39
C THR A 137 -2.86 9.79 -16.87
N CYS A 138 -2.12 9.68 -15.76
CA CYS A 138 -1.83 8.39 -15.11
C CYS A 138 -3.11 7.61 -14.79
N PHE A 139 -4.07 8.26 -14.12
CA PHE A 139 -5.31 7.59 -13.73
C PHE A 139 -6.14 7.15 -14.95
N SER A 140 -6.18 7.98 -16.00
CA SER A 140 -6.83 7.66 -17.26
C SER A 140 -6.20 6.43 -17.92
N MET A 141 -4.87 6.39 -18.01
CA MET A 141 -4.14 5.24 -18.56
C MET A 141 -4.35 3.97 -17.74
N LEU A 142 -4.37 4.08 -16.41
CA LEU A 142 -4.60 2.96 -15.50
C LEU A 142 -5.99 2.34 -15.71
N ARG A 143 -7.03 3.17 -15.88
CA ARG A 143 -8.39 2.68 -16.20
C ARG A 143 -8.48 2.06 -17.59
N MET A 144 -7.80 2.63 -18.59
CA MET A 144 -7.86 2.12 -19.98
C MET A 144 -7.08 0.83 -20.19
N THR A 145 -6.00 0.60 -19.44
CA THR A 145 -5.05 -0.50 -19.70
C THR A 145 -5.15 -1.62 -18.67
N ALA A 146 -4.92 -1.31 -17.39
CA ALA A 146 -4.80 -2.30 -16.33
C ALA A 146 -6.17 -2.77 -15.83
N ALA A 147 -7.07 -1.83 -15.52
CA ALA A 147 -8.37 -2.16 -14.92
C ALA A 147 -9.18 -3.18 -15.74
N ARG A 148 -9.23 -3.01 -17.07
CA ARG A 148 -9.95 -3.94 -17.97
C ARG A 148 -9.42 -5.38 -17.92
N LEU A 149 -8.12 -5.57 -17.68
CA LEU A 149 -7.49 -6.90 -17.71
C LEU A 149 -7.74 -7.66 -16.42
N TYR A 150 -7.98 -6.95 -15.32
CA TYR A 150 -8.24 -7.57 -14.02
C TYR A 150 -9.74 -7.79 -13.74
N GLN A 151 -10.63 -7.11 -14.46
CA GLN A 151 -12.08 -7.34 -14.39
C GLN A 151 -12.54 -8.67 -15.03
N GLN A 152 -11.66 -9.38 -15.75
CA GLN A 152 -12.02 -10.59 -16.49
C GLN A 152 -11.93 -11.92 -15.70
N LYS A 153 -11.70 -11.90 -14.39
CA LYS A 153 -11.81 -13.10 -13.56
C LYS A 153 -13.09 -13.04 -12.74
N SER A 154 -14.19 -13.49 -13.36
CA SER A 154 -15.43 -13.91 -12.68
C SER A 154 -15.35 -15.40 -12.38
#